data_AF-A0AA37JX81-F1
#
_entry.id   AF-A0AA37JX81-F1
#
_cell.length_a   1.000
_cell.length_b   1.000
_cell.length_c   1.000
_cell.angle_alpha   90.00
_cell.angle_beta   90.00
_cell.angle_gamma   90.00
#
_symmetry.space_group_name_H-M   'P 1'
#
loop_
_entity.id
_entity.type
_entity.pdbx_description
1 polymer ?
#
loop_
_entity_poly.entity_id
_entity_poly.type
_entity_poly.pdbx_seq_one_letter_code
_entity_poly.pdbx_strand_id
1 'polypeptide(L)' 'MEAELKHKEGFLQGVLKKLGNEKFVNNAPAAVLEMERKKQADAESIIKSLKESIAALKKA' A
#
# COMPACT_ATOMS: atom_id res chain seq x y z
N MET A 1 -12.43 10.55 -4.13
CA MET A 1 -11.75 9.91 -2.99
C MET A 1 -11.91 8.39 -2.99
N GLU A 2 -13.11 7.82 -3.18
CA GLU A 2 -13.29 6.35 -3.18
C GLU A 2 -12.55 5.62 -4.31
N ALA A 3 -12.53 6.19 -5.52
CA ALA A 3 -11.77 5.63 -6.64
C ALA A 3 -10.25 5.65 -6.39
N GLU A 4 -9.75 6.73 -5.78
CA GLU A 4 -8.33 6.86 -5.41
C GLU A 4 -7.97 5.88 -4.30
N LEU A 5 -8.83 5.72 -3.29
CA LEU A 5 -8.68 4.72 -2.24
C LEU A 5 -8.54 3.32 -2.85
N LYS A 6 -9.47 2.93 -3.74
CA LYS A 6 -9.44 1.62 -4.40
C LYS A 6 -8.18 1.41 -5.24
N HIS A 7 -7.70 2.45 -5.93
CA HIS A 7 -6.45 2.39 -6.68
C HIS A 7 -5.24 2.18 -5.73
N LYS A 8 -5.17 2.93 -4.63
CA LYS A 8 -4.09 2.79 -3.63
C LYS A 8 -4.14 1.43 -2.93
N GLU A 9 -5.33 0.92 -2.60
CA GLU A 9 -5.51 -0.43 -2.04
C GLU A 9 -5.05 -1.52 -3.02
N GLY A 10 -5.38 -1.40 -4.30
CA GLY A 10 -4.89 -2.31 -5.34
C GLY A 10 -3.36 -2.28 -5.48
N PHE A 11 -2.76 -1.10 -5.40
CA PHE A 11 -1.30 -0.94 -5.40
C PHE A 11 -0.67 -1.60 -4.17
N LEU A 12 -1.18 -1.33 -2.97
CA LEU A 12 -0.71 -1.94 -1.73
C LEU A 12 -0.81 -3.47 -1.77
N GLN A 13 -1.91 -4.01 -2.28
CA GLN A 13 -2.07 -5.46 -2.46
C GLN A 13 -1.01 -6.06 -3.38
N GLY A 14 -0.63 -5.36 -4.45
CA GLY A 14 0.47 -5.78 -5.33
C GLY A 14 1.83 -5.82 -4.60
N VAL A 15 2.12 -4.80 -3.78
CA VAL A 15 3.35 -4.72 -2.99
C VAL A 15 3.38 -5.82 -1.91
N LEU A 16 2.28 -6.01 -1.18
CA LEU A 16 2.16 -7.07 -0.17
C LEU A 16 2.30 -8.46 -0.78
N LYS A 17 1.76 -8.70 -1.99
CA LYS A 17 1.96 -9.97 -2.69
C LYS A 17 3.43 -10.25 -3.01
N LYS A 18 4.21 -9.21 -3.35
CA LYS A 18 5.65 -9.38 -3.57
C LYS A 18 6.39 -9.63 -2.26
N LEU A 19 6.13 -8.83 -1.23
CA LEU A 19 6.78 -8.95 0.08
C LEU A 19 6.37 -10.22 0.85
N GLY A 20 5.18 -10.77 0.57
CA GLY A 20 4.73 -12.06 1.11
C GLY A 20 5.18 -13.27 0.28
N ASN A 21 5.79 -13.05 -0.89
CA ASN A 21 6.35 -14.12 -1.69
C ASN A 21 7.80 -14.38 -1.24
N GLU A 22 8.01 -15.49 -0.51
CA GLU A 22 9.31 -15.89 0.00
C GLU A 22 10.38 -16.00 -1.09
N LYS A 23 10.01 -16.42 -2.31
CA LYS A 23 10.98 -16.46 -3.43
C LYS A 23 11.42 -15.04 -3.82
N PHE A 24 10.51 -14.07 -3.81
CA PHE A 24 10.88 -12.68 -4.08
C PHE A 24 11.73 -12.12 -2.94
N VAL A 25 11.35 -12.33 -1.68
CA VAL A 25 12.11 -11.82 -0.53
C VAL A 25 13.51 -12.41 -0.45
N ASN A 26 13.67 -13.70 -0.72
CA ASN A 26 14.97 -14.37 -0.62
C ASN A 26 15.89 -14.10 -1.82
N ASN A 27 15.35 -13.73 -2.99
CA ASN A 27 16.15 -13.54 -4.22
C ASN A 27 16.25 -12.08 -4.68
N ALA A 28 15.37 -11.19 -4.22
CA ALA A 28 15.41 -9.79 -4.62
C ALA A 28 16.55 -9.04 -3.92
N PRO A 29 17.22 -8.10 -4.60
CA PRO A 29 18.21 -7.24 -3.97
C PRO A 29 17.64 -6.45 -2.78
N ALA A 30 18.46 -6.21 -1.76
CA ALA A 30 18.06 -5.44 -0.58
C ALA A 30 17.43 -4.08 -0.94
N ALA A 31 18.01 -3.36 -1.92
CA ALA A 31 17.47 -2.09 -2.39
C ALA A 31 16.05 -2.21 -2.98
N VAL A 32 15.73 -3.32 -3.63
CA VAL A 32 14.38 -3.58 -4.17
C VAL A 32 13.42 -3.89 -3.01
N LEU A 33 13.85 -4.67 -2.03
CA LEU A 33 13.04 -4.98 -0.85
C LEU A 33 12.74 -3.73 -0.02
N GLU A 34 13.74 -2.88 0.20
CA GLU A 34 13.57 -1.59 0.87
C GLU A 34 12.63 -0.67 0.10
N MET A 35 12.75 -0.61 -1.24
CA MET A 35 11.81 0.16 -2.07
C MET A 35 10.38 -0.36 -1.96
N GLU A 36 10.16 -1.67 -1.99
CA GLU A 36 8.82 -2.24 -1.83
C GLU A 36 8.27 -2.01 -0.41
N ARG A 37 9.10 -2.10 0.64
CA ARG A 37 8.69 -1.75 2.01
C ARG A 37 8.35 -0.27 2.17
N LYS A 38 9.11 0.62 1.51
CA LYS A 38 8.81 2.05 1.50
C LYS A 38 7.48 2.33 0.79
N LYS A 39 7.28 1.71 -0.39
CA LYS A 39 6.00 1.79 -1.11
C LYS A 39 4.83 1.27 -0.28
N GLN A 40 5.03 0.21 0.51
CA GLN A 40 4.03 -0.31 1.43
C GLN A 40 3.63 0.75 2.46
N ALA A 41 4.61 1.30 3.18
CA ALA A 41 4.37 2.30 4.22
C ALA A 41 3.71 3.57 3.67
N ASP A 42 4.19 4.06 2.52
CA ASP A 42 3.61 5.24 1.84
C ASP A 42 2.15 4.97 1.43
N ALA A 43 1.87 3.80 0.86
CA ALA A 43 0.52 3.43 0.45
C ALA A 43 -0.42 3.26 1.66
N GLU A 44 0.03 2.62 2.74
CA GLU A 44 -0.74 2.46 3.99
C GLU A 44 -1.11 3.82 4.60
N SER A 45 -0.14 4.75 4.65
CA SER A 45 -0.36 6.11 5.18
C SER A 45 -1.40 6.88 4.35
N ILE A 46 -1.30 6.82 3.03
CA ILE A 46 -2.26 7.47 2.12
C ILE A 46 -3.65 6.84 2.24
N ILE A 47 -3.73 5.50 2.25
CA ILE A 47 -5.00 4.75 2.41
C ILE A 47 -5.67 5.14 3.72
N LYS A 48 -4.91 5.21 4.82
CA LYS A 48 -5.44 5.60 6.12
C LYS A 48 -6.03 7.01 6.07
N SER A 49 -5.26 7.98 5.58
CA SER A 49 -5.71 9.37 5.44
C SER A 49 -6.95 9.50 4.56
N LEU A 50 -7.01 8.75 3.45
CA LEU A 50 -8.16 8.74 2.56
C LEU A 50 -9.40 8.10 3.22
N LYS A 51 -9.22 6.99 3.95
CA LYS A 51 -10.31 6.35 4.70
C LYS A 51 -10.87 7.29 5.76
N GLU A 52 -10.01 7.95 6.52
CA GLU A 52 -10.41 8.93 7.53
C GLU A 52 -11.17 10.11 6.91
N SER A 53 -10.67 10.65 5.79
CA SER A 53 -11.32 11.74 5.05
C SER A 53 -12.69 11.33 4.50
N ILE A 54 -12.81 10.16 3.88
CA ILE A 54 -14.07 9.63 3.36
C ILE A 54 -15.06 9.38 4.49
N ALA A 55 -14.61 8.81 5.61
CA ALA A 55 -15.45 8.56 6.77
C ALA A 55 -15.97 9.86 7.39
N ALA A 56 -15.11 10.89 7.50
CA ALA A 56 -15.52 12.20 7.99
C ALA A 56 -16.59 12.85 7.08
N LEU A 57 -16.41 12.76 5.76
CA LEU A 57 -17.36 13.30 4.79
C LEU A 57 -18.69 12.54 4.74
N LYS A 58 -18.68 11.22 4.98
CA LYS A 58 -19.91 10.40 5.02
C LYS A 58 -20.69 10.52 6.34
N LYS A 59 -20.06 11.03 7.39
CA LYS A 59 -20.67 11.22 8.72
C LYS A 59 -21.28 12.61 8.89
N ALA A 60 -21.01 13.52 7.95
CA ALA A 60 -21.65 14.83 7.81
C ALA A 60 -22.94 14.70 6.99
#